data_AF-A0A7S2MBP5-F1
#
_entry.id   AF-A0A7S2MBP5-F1
#
_cell.length_a   1.000
_cell.length_b   1.000
_cell.length_c   1.000
_cell.angle_alpha   90.00
_cell.angle_beta   90.00
_cell.angle_gamma   90.00
#
_symmetry.space_group_name_H-M   'P 1'
#
loop_
_entity.id
_entity.type
_entity.pdbx_description
1 polymer ?
#
loop_
_entity_poly.entity_id
_entity_poly.type
_entity_poly.pdbx_seq_one_letter_code
_entity_poly.pdbx_strand_id
1 'polypeptide(L)'
;RRSPIVQQVPLPIEVTVNITEGSRIVVVNGVEKCAAKLQRGDTIRIYDAHESSDWKLSNDPTVSDETISFCLTEVYDHSRIIAQQKRSRANTLNRLCYPYKKDIVGEAGDKAPYVISTASEDAVRHVASDMNQSTHSPLHIRQARIWKLIHSDEDTRPQWRREYDNGDIPWVDEYAGRNKCDRHFRVSVPLEVTEQDCRDWPYLLDDDQYIHRQRVHYFEHVPLSDVIDEAFHAVCRWHPKGTLVDNVKWAKLSRKMQFLSNVKNAQHEIDMAFVRHNRDRKLDQRLFHAIFEDIASIQHPSMPTRDALTKVVWSSIVMLPDVNAMMWRESKDMAINEEARRVCAQIRIAAFVRKILQCVKFKDTKHSAITIAKHVRRFLSRLFVAKILNALKNDEAYQKRVKCATVLQQEWRRFFWRNRFLCHQERVRAERRKHILITHAKLKEERERKLASVVYRDVIRIDETLAVVTIYLQDDAQLQDDASMLLAVYVPTTKRTFSFKLAEKDVRECLEKALSSEGKLSWDEMLSERALKQLPKRLILRLVRNQPIFIFSRRHLVEKGILVDKRLVRADGEIFILSTFRSPHDFVFKTYQPGNCLHMRTKL
;
A
#
# COMPACT_ATOMS: atom_id res chain seq x y z
N ARG A 1 72.59 68.18 -22.80
CA ARG A 1 71.33 68.34 -22.04
C ARG A 1 70.53 67.06 -22.22
N ARG A 2 70.50 66.19 -21.21
CA ARG A 2 69.68 64.96 -21.25
C ARG A 2 68.22 65.40 -21.11
N SER A 3 67.37 64.94 -22.01
CA SER A 3 65.91 65.07 -21.89
C SER A 3 65.46 64.52 -20.53
N PRO A 4 64.56 65.20 -19.81
CA PRO A 4 64.01 64.64 -18.58
C PRO A 4 63.28 63.33 -18.91
N ILE A 5 63.57 62.28 -18.14
CA ILE A 5 62.86 61.01 -18.24
C ILE A 5 61.49 61.26 -17.60
N VAL A 6 60.46 61.43 -18.42
CA VAL A 6 59.09 61.62 -17.95
C VAL A 6 58.47 60.23 -17.78
N GLN A 7 58.04 59.89 -16.57
CA GLN A 7 57.45 58.59 -16.25
C GLN A 7 55.93 58.74 -16.08
N GLN A 8 55.15 57.83 -16.66
CA GLN A 8 53.70 57.81 -16.46
C GLN A 8 53.42 57.47 -14.99
N VAL A 9 52.75 58.36 -14.27
CA VAL A 9 52.36 58.11 -12.89
C VAL A 9 50.82 58.08 -12.84
N PRO A 10 50.19 57.11 -12.16
CA PRO A 10 48.74 57.14 -11.99
C PRO A 10 48.39 58.35 -11.14
N LEU A 11 47.39 59.13 -11.58
CA LEU A 11 46.76 60.09 -10.68
C LEU A 11 45.27 59.86 -10.69
N PRO A 12 44.69 59.42 -9.57
CA PRO A 12 43.26 59.23 -9.50
C PRO A 12 42.60 60.60 -9.64
N ILE A 13 42.04 60.87 -10.82
CA ILE A 13 41.14 61.99 -11.04
C ILE A 13 39.84 61.39 -11.53
N GLU A 14 38.81 61.47 -10.69
CA GLU A 14 37.49 60.95 -10.97
C GLU A 14 36.72 61.95 -11.83
N VAL A 15 36.91 61.86 -13.15
CA VAL A 15 36.24 62.76 -14.09
C VAL A 15 35.15 62.00 -14.85
N THR A 16 33.91 62.49 -14.76
CA THR A 16 32.82 61.97 -15.57
C THR A 16 32.91 62.55 -16.98
N VAL A 17 32.98 61.69 -18.00
CA VAL A 17 33.04 62.11 -19.40
C VAL A 17 31.82 61.62 -20.19
N ASN A 18 31.25 62.48 -21.02
CA ASN A 18 30.24 62.12 -22.01
C ASN A 18 30.95 61.86 -23.34
N ILE A 19 30.80 60.65 -23.87
CA ILE A 19 31.29 60.26 -25.19
C ILE A 19 30.21 59.46 -25.91
N THR A 20 29.97 59.76 -27.19
CA THR A 20 28.99 59.05 -28.03
C THR A 20 29.70 58.03 -28.91
N GLU A 21 29.09 56.85 -29.10
CA GLU A 21 29.57 55.85 -30.05
C GLU A 21 29.63 56.45 -31.46
N GLY A 22 30.73 56.22 -32.18
CA GLY A 22 30.95 56.85 -33.47
C GLY A 22 31.51 58.28 -33.41
N SER A 23 31.68 58.86 -32.21
CA SER A 23 32.25 60.19 -32.02
C SER A 23 33.74 60.16 -31.68
N ARG A 24 34.41 61.26 -32.04
CA ARG A 24 35.77 61.57 -31.57
C ARG A 24 35.78 62.56 -30.41
N ILE A 25 34.65 63.21 -30.12
CA ILE A 25 34.58 64.28 -29.13
C ILE A 25 34.18 63.70 -27.78
N VAL A 26 34.96 64.04 -26.77
CA VAL A 26 34.74 63.68 -25.37
C VAL A 26 34.50 64.96 -24.58
N VAL A 27 33.41 65.01 -23.83
CA VAL A 27 33.03 66.18 -23.01
C VAL A 27 33.12 65.81 -21.54
N VAL A 28 33.96 66.51 -20.80
CA VAL A 28 34.11 66.38 -19.35
C VAL A 28 33.01 67.15 -18.64
N ASN A 29 32.26 66.46 -17.77
CA ASN A 29 31.28 67.07 -16.88
C ASN A 29 31.94 67.47 -15.56
N GLY A 30 31.95 68.76 -15.23
CA GLY A 30 32.43 69.31 -13.95
C GLY A 30 33.51 70.38 -14.11
N VAL A 31 33.69 71.21 -13.08
CA VAL A 31 34.62 72.38 -13.07
C VAL A 31 36.07 71.97 -12.74
N GLU A 32 36.43 70.71 -12.95
CA GLU A 32 37.76 70.21 -12.59
C GLU A 32 38.82 70.76 -13.55
N LYS A 33 39.56 71.78 -13.07
CA LYS A 33 40.67 72.45 -13.77
C LYS A 33 41.82 71.52 -14.20
N CYS A 34 41.75 70.23 -13.88
CA CYS A 34 42.74 69.22 -14.21
C CYS A 34 42.66 68.73 -15.66
N ALA A 35 41.46 68.59 -16.23
CA ALA A 35 41.31 68.18 -17.63
C ALA A 35 41.77 69.28 -18.63
N ALA A 36 41.80 70.54 -18.19
CA ALA A 36 42.34 71.66 -18.96
C ALA A 36 43.88 71.63 -19.11
N LYS A 37 44.57 70.72 -18.41
CA LYS A 37 46.03 70.56 -18.49
C LYS A 37 46.48 69.55 -19.54
N LEU A 38 45.55 68.83 -20.17
CA LEU A 38 45.85 67.89 -21.25
C LEU A 38 46.32 68.65 -22.49
N GLN A 39 47.19 68.05 -23.28
CA GLN A 39 47.73 68.61 -24.51
C GLN A 39 47.56 67.64 -25.69
N ARG A 40 47.59 68.21 -26.90
CA ARG A 40 47.58 67.47 -28.16
C ARG A 40 48.73 66.46 -28.17
N GLY A 41 48.41 65.22 -28.51
CA GLY A 41 49.36 64.11 -28.53
C GLY A 41 49.43 63.31 -27.23
N ASP A 42 48.82 63.79 -26.15
CA ASP A 42 48.68 63.02 -24.92
C ASP A 42 47.88 61.75 -25.19
N THR A 43 48.31 60.65 -24.57
CA THR A 43 47.59 59.38 -24.61
C THR A 43 46.71 59.29 -23.39
N ILE A 44 45.41 59.30 -23.63
CA ILE A 44 44.38 59.16 -22.62
C ILE A 44 43.75 57.78 -22.71
N ARG A 45 43.42 57.22 -21.56
CA ARG A 45 42.84 55.89 -21.47
C ARG A 45 41.46 56.06 -20.85
N ILE A 46 40.42 55.95 -21.67
CA ILE A 46 39.04 56.04 -21.18
C ILE A 46 38.68 54.65 -20.67
N TYR A 47 38.53 54.51 -19.35
CA TYR A 47 38.09 53.24 -18.78
C TYR A 47 36.57 53.27 -18.60
N ASP A 48 35.93 52.38 -19.34
CA ASP A 48 34.64 51.81 -18.95
C ASP A 48 34.90 50.61 -18.03
N ALA A 49 33.85 50.00 -17.49
CA ALA A 49 33.92 49.00 -16.44
C ALA A 49 34.80 47.77 -16.73
N HIS A 50 35.24 47.54 -17.98
CA HIS A 50 35.85 46.29 -18.41
C HIS A 50 36.98 46.45 -19.46
N GLU A 51 38.09 47.06 -19.05
CA GLU A 51 39.38 47.22 -19.77
C GLU A 51 39.39 48.22 -20.94
N SER A 52 40.51 48.94 -21.05
CA SER A 52 40.60 50.24 -21.71
C SER A 52 41.61 50.25 -22.85
N SER A 53 41.26 50.95 -23.93
CA SER A 53 42.15 51.23 -25.06
C SER A 53 42.85 52.56 -24.86
N ASP A 54 44.10 52.66 -25.33
CA ASP A 54 44.86 53.91 -25.37
C ASP A 54 44.39 54.76 -26.56
N TRP A 55 43.90 55.95 -26.27
CA TRP A 55 43.45 56.91 -27.28
C TRP A 55 44.37 58.14 -27.26
N LYS A 56 44.78 58.61 -28.43
CA LYS A 56 45.57 59.84 -28.53
C LYS A 56 44.67 61.04 -28.71
N LEU A 57 45.00 62.16 -28.06
CA LEU A 57 44.33 63.44 -28.30
C LEU A 57 44.78 64.03 -29.62
N SER A 58 43.82 64.29 -30.50
CA SER A 58 44.05 64.93 -31.79
C SER A 58 44.29 66.44 -31.65
N ASN A 59 43.68 67.09 -30.65
CA ASN A 59 43.72 68.53 -30.40
C ASN A 59 43.81 68.84 -28.89
N ASP A 60 44.25 70.06 -28.56
CA ASP A 60 44.21 70.58 -27.18
C ASP A 60 42.76 70.72 -26.69
N PRO A 61 42.49 70.57 -25.38
CA PRO A 61 41.15 70.70 -24.82
C PRO A 61 40.59 72.12 -24.97
N THR A 62 39.34 72.21 -25.42
CA THR A 62 38.57 73.46 -25.47
C THR A 62 37.83 73.65 -24.16
N VAL A 63 38.09 74.74 -23.46
CA VAL A 63 37.41 75.10 -22.21
C VAL A 63 36.28 76.10 -22.52
N SER A 64 35.04 75.68 -22.28
CA SER A 64 33.86 76.55 -22.24
C SER A 64 33.44 76.75 -20.77
N ASP A 65 32.72 77.82 -20.45
CA ASP A 65 32.49 78.31 -19.07
C ASP A 65 32.02 77.27 -18.02
N GLU A 66 31.50 76.10 -18.43
CA GLU A 66 31.15 74.98 -17.53
C GLU A 66 31.55 73.58 -18.02
N THR A 67 32.21 73.45 -19.18
CA THR A 67 32.58 72.13 -19.76
C THR A 67 33.94 72.17 -20.47
N ILE A 68 34.70 71.09 -20.33
CA ILE A 68 35.98 70.90 -21.04
C ILE A 68 35.76 69.82 -22.09
N SER A 69 36.11 70.06 -23.35
CA SER A 69 35.97 69.06 -24.42
C SER A 69 37.29 68.82 -25.13
N PHE A 70 37.59 67.57 -25.47
CA PHE A 70 38.78 67.20 -26.24
C PHE A 70 38.44 66.14 -27.29
N CYS A 71 39.27 66.04 -28.33
CA CYS A 71 38.99 65.22 -29.50
C CYS A 71 40.00 64.06 -29.62
N LEU A 72 39.52 62.83 -29.76
CA LEU A 72 40.31 61.62 -29.98
C LEU A 72 40.80 61.53 -31.44
N THR A 73 41.93 60.85 -31.63
CA THR A 73 42.51 60.61 -32.97
C THR A 73 41.69 59.60 -33.76
N GLU A 74 41.12 58.61 -33.07
CA GLU A 74 40.26 57.57 -33.63
C GLU A 74 38.84 57.69 -33.09
N VAL A 75 37.89 57.08 -33.80
CA VAL A 75 36.47 57.09 -33.42
C VAL A 75 36.23 56.09 -32.30
N TYR A 76 35.48 56.49 -31.27
CA TYR A 76 35.10 55.60 -30.18
C TYR A 76 34.16 54.48 -30.66
N ASP A 77 34.55 53.22 -30.47
CA ASP A 77 33.83 52.01 -30.89
C ASP A 77 33.61 51.07 -29.70
N HIS A 78 32.34 50.87 -29.32
CA HIS A 78 31.94 50.07 -28.17
C HIS A 78 31.86 48.56 -28.49
N SER A 79 31.82 48.19 -29.77
CA SER A 79 31.60 46.80 -30.21
C SER A 79 32.77 45.85 -29.89
N ARG A 80 34.01 46.38 -29.83
CA ARG A 80 35.20 45.64 -29.36
C ARG A 80 35.08 45.18 -27.90
N ILE A 81 34.40 45.97 -27.07
CA ILE A 81 34.26 45.74 -25.62
C ILE A 81 33.28 44.58 -25.35
N ILE A 82 32.18 44.52 -26.10
CA ILE A 82 31.13 43.48 -25.96
C ILE A 82 31.69 42.07 -26.27
N ALA A 83 32.57 41.94 -27.27
CA ALA A 83 33.19 40.67 -27.64
C ALA A 83 34.12 40.13 -26.53
N GLN A 84 34.83 41.01 -25.83
CA GLN A 84 35.74 40.67 -24.73
C GLN A 84 34.96 40.31 -23.45
N GLN A 85 33.83 40.99 -23.18
CA GLN A 85 32.91 40.67 -22.08
C GLN A 85 32.31 39.26 -22.18
N LYS A 86 31.87 38.84 -23.36
CA LYS A 86 31.35 37.47 -23.55
C LYS A 86 32.42 36.41 -23.23
N ARG A 87 33.69 36.71 -23.54
CA ARG A 87 34.82 35.81 -23.31
C ARG A 87 35.24 35.74 -21.84
N SER A 88 35.32 36.88 -21.14
CA SER A 88 35.70 36.92 -19.72
C SER A 88 34.61 36.31 -18.83
N ARG A 89 33.34 36.63 -19.06
CA ARG A 89 32.21 36.07 -18.29
C ARG A 89 32.10 34.56 -18.45
N ALA A 90 32.29 34.04 -19.67
CA ALA A 90 32.32 32.60 -19.91
C ALA A 90 33.48 31.90 -19.16
N ASN A 91 34.65 32.54 -19.08
CA ASN A 91 35.80 32.01 -18.34
C ASN A 91 35.57 32.02 -16.82
N THR A 92 34.99 33.09 -16.26
CA THR A 92 34.71 33.20 -14.82
C THR A 92 33.61 32.22 -14.37
N LEU A 93 32.54 32.07 -15.16
CA LEU A 93 31.48 31.08 -14.88
C LEU A 93 32.02 29.64 -14.96
N ASN A 94 32.91 29.35 -15.91
CA ASN A 94 33.57 28.04 -16.00
C ASN A 94 34.48 27.77 -14.79
N ARG A 95 35.21 28.76 -14.28
CA ARG A 95 36.03 28.63 -13.05
C ARG A 95 35.20 28.43 -11.79
N LEU A 96 34.04 29.08 -11.68
CA LEU A 96 33.11 28.91 -10.56
C LEU A 96 32.41 27.53 -10.57
N CYS A 97 32.06 27.02 -11.75
CA CYS A 97 31.39 25.73 -11.88
C CYS A 97 32.36 24.54 -11.82
N TYR A 98 33.62 24.71 -12.24
CA TYR A 98 34.65 23.66 -12.29
C TYR A 98 36.02 24.16 -11.81
N PRO A 99 36.19 24.41 -10.49
CA PRO A 99 37.38 25.08 -9.93
C PRO A 99 38.71 24.31 -10.10
N TYR A 100 38.68 23.07 -10.58
CA TYR A 100 39.88 22.24 -10.76
C TYR A 100 39.96 21.57 -12.14
N LYS A 101 39.27 22.11 -13.15
CA LYS A 101 39.54 21.66 -14.52
C LYS A 101 40.91 22.22 -14.89
N LYS A 102 41.94 21.37 -14.87
CA LYS A 102 43.25 21.70 -15.47
C LYS A 102 42.95 22.22 -16.88
N ASP A 103 43.40 23.43 -17.17
CA ASP A 103 43.48 23.91 -18.54
C ASP A 103 44.35 22.93 -19.31
N ILE A 104 43.71 21.98 -20.00
CA ILE A 104 44.38 21.17 -21.01
C ILE A 104 44.64 22.15 -22.15
N VAL A 105 45.77 22.84 -22.07
CA VAL A 105 46.42 23.44 -23.22
C VAL A 105 46.85 22.25 -24.08
N GLY A 106 46.02 21.87 -25.05
CA GLY A 106 46.26 20.70 -25.88
C GLY A 106 45.17 20.49 -26.91
N GLU A 107 45.36 21.14 -28.05
CA GLU A 107 44.91 20.77 -29.40
C GLU A 107 43.41 20.65 -29.70
N ALA A 108 43.07 21.28 -30.83
CA ALA A 108 41.77 21.18 -31.48
C ALA A 108 41.41 19.71 -31.73
N GLY A 109 40.46 19.22 -30.96
CA GLY A 109 39.81 17.92 -31.17
C GLY A 109 38.31 18.10 -31.07
N ASP A 110 37.66 18.20 -32.23
CA ASP A 110 36.21 18.12 -32.39
C ASP A 110 35.65 16.95 -31.58
N LYS A 111 34.93 17.26 -30.50
CA LYS A 111 33.79 16.50 -29.98
C LYS A 111 33.17 17.27 -28.81
N ALA A 112 32.07 17.95 -29.12
CA ALA A 112 31.15 18.50 -28.13
C ALA A 112 30.62 17.40 -27.18
N PRO A 113 30.23 17.80 -25.96
CA PRO A 113 28.99 17.24 -25.44
C PRO A 113 28.05 18.28 -24.85
N TYR A 114 26.80 18.16 -25.29
CA TYR A 114 25.56 18.41 -24.58
C TYR A 114 25.25 19.83 -24.09
N VAL A 115 24.54 20.53 -24.98
CA VAL A 115 23.58 21.58 -24.64
C VAL A 115 22.48 20.99 -23.77
N ILE A 116 22.42 21.37 -22.50
CA ILE A 116 21.17 21.35 -21.73
C ILE A 116 20.57 22.74 -21.90
N SER A 117 19.59 22.84 -22.79
CA SER A 117 18.70 23.98 -22.86
C SER A 117 17.63 23.84 -21.79
N THR A 118 17.35 24.96 -21.12
CA THR A 118 16.05 25.53 -20.73
C THR A 118 16.02 25.99 -19.29
N ALA A 119 16.05 27.32 -19.10
CA ALA A 119 15.11 28.03 -18.23
C ALA A 119 15.23 29.54 -18.46
N SER A 120 14.24 30.12 -19.15
CA SER A 120 13.74 31.48 -18.94
C SER A 120 14.74 32.64 -19.04
N GLU A 121 15.15 32.98 -20.27
CA GLU A 121 15.73 34.29 -20.62
C GLU A 121 14.64 35.29 -21.10
N ASP A 122 13.47 35.29 -20.45
CA ASP A 122 12.44 36.31 -20.66
C ASP A 122 12.37 37.26 -19.45
N ALA A 123 13.40 38.07 -19.23
CA ALA A 123 13.33 39.26 -18.37
C ALA A 123 14.52 40.23 -18.50
N VAL A 124 15.10 40.44 -19.69
CA VAL A 124 15.90 41.64 -19.94
C VAL A 124 15.49 42.20 -21.28
N ARG A 125 14.50 43.11 -21.27
CA ARG A 125 14.20 43.97 -22.40
C ARG A 125 15.49 44.68 -22.81
N HIS A 126 16.03 44.32 -23.96
CA HIS A 126 16.97 45.16 -24.69
C HIS A 126 16.25 46.45 -25.07
N VAL A 127 16.50 47.52 -24.33
CA VAL A 127 16.21 48.89 -24.78
C VAL A 127 17.37 49.29 -25.68
N ALA A 128 17.28 48.93 -26.96
CA ALA A 128 18.15 49.41 -28.01
C ALA A 128 17.39 49.37 -29.35
N SER A 129 16.38 50.23 -29.47
CA SER A 129 15.81 50.60 -30.77
C SER A 129 15.24 52.00 -30.68
N ASP A 130 16.12 53.01 -30.62
CA ASP A 130 15.81 54.36 -31.09
C ASP A 130 17.11 55.13 -31.36
N MET A 131 17.34 55.53 -32.61
CA MET A 131 18.57 56.21 -33.06
C MET A 131 18.61 57.72 -32.75
N ASN A 132 17.54 58.30 -32.18
CA ASN A 132 17.40 59.76 -32.02
C ASN A 132 17.24 60.24 -30.58
N GLN A 133 17.45 59.38 -29.58
CA GLN A 133 17.49 59.84 -28.18
C GLN A 133 18.94 60.04 -27.75
N SER A 134 19.31 61.30 -27.47
CA SER A 134 20.51 61.60 -26.70
C SER A 134 20.40 60.85 -25.38
N THR A 135 21.22 59.82 -25.22
CA THR A 135 21.25 59.01 -24.01
C THR A 135 21.86 59.87 -22.91
N HIS A 136 21.03 60.38 -22.01
CA HIS A 136 21.42 60.48 -20.60
C HIS A 136 21.46 59.05 -20.04
N SER A 137 22.38 58.24 -20.56
CA SER A 137 22.85 57.09 -19.83
C SER A 137 23.71 57.68 -18.72
N PRO A 138 23.38 57.49 -17.43
CA PRO A 138 24.36 57.70 -16.40
C PRO A 138 25.33 56.54 -16.58
N LEU A 139 26.23 56.63 -17.57
CA LEU A 139 27.50 55.93 -17.51
C LEU A 139 28.06 56.36 -16.16
N HIS A 140 27.88 55.53 -15.14
CA HIS A 140 28.59 55.65 -13.89
C HIS A 140 30.04 55.29 -14.22
N ILE A 141 30.71 56.26 -14.85
CA ILE A 141 32.15 56.30 -15.04
C ILE A 141 32.73 56.57 -13.66
N ARG A 142 32.55 55.63 -12.74
CA ARG A 142 33.31 55.54 -11.51
C ARG A 142 34.69 54.92 -11.76
N GLN A 143 35.05 54.70 -13.03
CA GLN A 143 36.19 53.86 -13.36
C GLN A 143 37.09 54.40 -14.48
N ALA A 144 36.81 55.54 -15.15
CA ALA A 144 37.74 56.21 -16.08
C ALA A 144 39.00 56.71 -15.36
N ARG A 145 40.13 56.02 -15.52
CA ARG A 145 41.42 56.44 -14.96
C ARG A 145 42.17 57.38 -15.91
N ILE A 146 42.56 58.55 -15.43
CA ILE A 146 43.53 59.42 -16.10
C ILE A 146 44.90 59.16 -15.44
N TRP A 147 45.97 59.06 -16.23
CA TRP A 147 47.34 59.00 -15.70
C TRP A 147 47.94 60.41 -15.77
N LYS A 148 48.59 60.89 -14.71
CA LYS A 148 49.36 62.15 -14.76
C LYS A 148 50.84 61.82 -14.78
N LEU A 149 51.57 62.32 -15.76
CA LEU A 149 53.02 62.34 -15.68
C LEU A 149 53.45 63.20 -14.48
N ILE A 150 53.88 62.56 -13.39
CA ILE A 150 54.50 63.22 -12.24
C ILE A 150 56.01 63.17 -12.49
N HIS A 151 56.69 64.30 -12.34
CA HIS A 151 58.15 64.31 -12.42
C HIS A 151 58.72 63.44 -11.28
N SER A 152 59.83 62.74 -11.52
CA SER A 152 60.49 61.88 -10.53
C SER A 152 60.71 62.55 -9.18
N ASP A 153 60.85 63.88 -9.20
CA ASP A 153 61.18 64.71 -8.05
C ASP A 153 59.94 65.07 -7.20
N GLU A 154 58.73 64.82 -7.73
CA GLU A 154 57.44 65.05 -7.06
C GLU A 154 56.80 63.76 -6.51
N ASP A 155 57.40 62.58 -6.75
CA ASP A 155 56.90 61.30 -6.23
C ASP A 155 57.31 61.10 -4.76
N THR A 156 56.36 61.26 -3.85
CA THR A 156 56.57 61.15 -2.40
C THR A 156 56.45 59.72 -1.85
N ARG A 157 56.18 58.73 -2.70
CA ARG A 157 56.02 57.33 -2.25
C ARG A 157 57.35 56.74 -1.76
N PRO A 158 57.32 55.90 -0.71
CA PRO A 158 58.48 55.11 -0.30
C PRO A 158 59.07 54.31 -1.47
N GLN A 159 60.38 54.16 -1.52
CA GLN A 159 61.05 53.51 -2.65
C GLN A 159 60.57 52.07 -2.90
N TRP A 160 60.36 51.28 -1.85
CA TRP A 160 59.83 49.92 -1.98
C TRP A 160 58.42 49.89 -2.63
N ARG A 161 57.59 50.90 -2.34
CA ARG A 161 56.24 51.01 -2.91
C ARG A 161 56.28 51.39 -4.39
N ARG A 162 57.26 52.23 -4.77
CA ARG A 162 57.53 52.56 -6.18
C ARG A 162 57.97 51.32 -6.95
N GLU A 163 58.93 50.56 -6.41
CA GLU A 163 59.40 49.31 -7.01
C GLU A 163 58.23 48.30 -7.20
N TYR A 164 57.31 48.22 -6.24
CA TYR A 164 56.11 47.39 -6.35
C TYR A 164 55.12 47.86 -7.43
N ASP A 165 54.68 49.12 -7.35
CA ASP A 165 53.66 49.67 -8.27
C ASP A 165 54.15 49.72 -9.73
N ASN A 166 55.47 49.86 -9.93
CA ASN A 166 56.12 49.82 -11.25
C ASN A 166 56.27 48.40 -11.80
N GLY A 167 56.07 47.36 -10.98
CA GLY A 167 56.32 45.97 -11.36
C GLY A 167 57.80 45.59 -11.42
N ASP A 168 58.67 46.36 -10.75
CA ASP A 168 60.12 46.11 -10.71
C ASP A 168 60.49 44.92 -9.81
N ILE A 169 59.54 44.44 -9.00
CA ILE A 169 59.74 43.35 -8.04
C ILE A 169 59.23 42.03 -8.63
N PRO A 170 60.13 41.10 -9.00
CA PRO A 170 59.70 39.84 -9.61
C PRO A 170 58.95 38.96 -8.61
N TRP A 171 57.92 38.28 -9.10
CA TRP A 171 57.28 37.19 -8.38
C TRP A 171 58.08 35.90 -8.59
N VAL A 172 58.45 35.23 -7.49
CA VAL A 172 59.17 33.96 -7.52
C VAL A 172 58.25 32.89 -6.93
N ASP A 173 57.97 31.83 -7.68
CA ASP A 173 57.17 30.70 -7.21
C ASP A 173 58.05 29.78 -6.35
N GLU A 174 57.95 29.91 -5.02
CA GLU A 174 58.77 29.21 -4.03
C GLU A 174 58.19 27.83 -3.65
N TYR A 175 56.91 27.61 -3.90
CA TYR A 175 56.21 26.34 -3.65
C TYR A 175 55.98 25.53 -4.92
N ALA A 176 56.34 26.05 -6.10
CA ALA A 176 56.30 25.30 -7.35
C ALA A 176 57.05 23.96 -7.25
N GLY A 177 56.36 22.87 -7.58
CA GLY A 177 56.89 21.51 -7.50
C GLY A 177 57.17 20.99 -6.08
N ARG A 178 56.79 21.73 -5.03
CA ARG A 178 56.92 21.28 -3.63
C ARG A 178 55.59 20.68 -3.15
N ASN A 179 55.64 19.48 -2.59
CA ASN A 179 54.49 18.82 -1.95
C ASN A 179 54.21 19.36 -0.53
N LYS A 180 54.34 20.68 -0.33
CA LYS A 180 53.98 21.32 0.94
C LYS A 180 52.50 21.63 0.92
N CYS A 181 51.81 21.25 1.99
CA CYS A 181 50.40 21.56 2.18
C CYS A 181 50.22 22.22 3.53
N ASP A 182 49.27 23.15 3.60
CA ASP A 182 48.78 23.68 4.86
C ASP A 182 47.45 23.02 5.20
N ARG A 183 47.11 22.98 6.50
CA ARG A 183 45.95 22.27 7.01
C ARG A 183 45.18 23.10 8.02
N HIS A 184 44.00 23.58 7.61
CA HIS A 184 43.04 24.26 8.48
C HIS A 184 41.68 23.58 8.44
N PHE A 185 40.92 23.61 9.54
CA PHE A 185 39.56 23.05 9.60
C PHE A 185 39.45 21.57 9.15
N ARG A 186 40.54 20.80 9.31
CA ARG A 186 40.72 19.41 8.83
C ARG A 186 40.73 19.25 7.31
N VAL A 187 40.78 20.33 6.55
CA VAL A 187 41.01 20.37 5.10
C VAL A 187 42.49 20.66 4.87
N SER A 188 43.10 20.03 3.86
CA SER A 188 44.47 20.33 3.46
C SER A 188 44.46 20.92 2.06
N VAL A 189 45.25 21.97 1.85
CA VAL A 189 45.37 22.66 0.57
C VAL A 189 46.85 22.71 0.18
N PRO A 190 47.21 22.34 -1.07
CA PRO A 190 48.57 22.48 -1.57
C PRO A 190 48.98 23.95 -1.64
N LEU A 191 50.12 24.30 -1.06
CA LEU A 191 50.60 25.69 -1.04
C LEU A 191 50.96 26.21 -2.42
N GLU A 192 51.36 25.34 -3.35
CA GLU A 192 51.64 25.68 -4.75
C GLU A 192 50.42 26.33 -5.44
N VAL A 193 49.22 25.79 -5.21
CA VAL A 193 48.00 26.32 -5.82
C VAL A 193 47.62 27.65 -5.17
N THR A 194 47.70 27.71 -3.83
CA THR A 194 47.41 28.95 -3.08
C THR A 194 48.38 30.07 -3.42
N GLU A 195 49.66 29.76 -3.66
CA GLU A 195 50.67 30.72 -4.09
C GLU A 195 50.32 31.38 -5.44
N GLN A 196 49.75 30.61 -6.38
CA GLN A 196 49.33 31.15 -7.68
C GLN A 196 48.17 32.14 -7.54
N ASP A 197 47.25 31.89 -6.61
CA ASP A 197 46.10 32.77 -6.33
C ASP A 197 46.52 34.06 -5.60
N CYS A 198 47.61 34.01 -4.83
CA CYS A 198 48.18 35.15 -4.09
C CYS A 198 49.07 36.08 -4.92
N ARG A 199 49.21 35.87 -6.24
CA ARG A 199 50.04 36.72 -7.11
C ARG A 199 49.64 38.19 -7.00
N ASP A 200 50.64 39.05 -6.96
CA ASP A 200 50.44 40.49 -6.83
C ASP A 200 49.80 41.10 -8.08
N TRP A 201 48.87 42.01 -7.85
CA TRP A 201 48.22 42.80 -8.88
C TRP A 201 48.26 44.27 -8.47
N PRO A 202 49.28 45.04 -8.88
CA PRO A 202 49.53 46.40 -8.39
C PRO A 202 48.51 47.47 -8.85
N TYR A 203 47.47 47.09 -9.60
CA TYR A 203 46.58 48.02 -10.32
C TYR A 203 45.11 48.04 -9.85
N LEU A 204 44.83 47.55 -8.65
CA LEU A 204 43.48 47.52 -8.05
C LEU A 204 43.46 48.45 -6.81
N LEU A 205 42.59 49.47 -6.82
CA LEU A 205 42.53 50.52 -5.80
C LEU A 205 41.52 50.23 -4.68
N ASP A 206 40.60 49.28 -4.86
CA ASP A 206 39.70 48.83 -3.79
C ASP A 206 40.19 47.49 -3.25
N ASP A 207 40.71 47.49 -2.01
CA ASP A 207 41.00 46.27 -1.24
C ASP A 207 39.78 45.33 -1.15
N ASP A 208 38.57 45.88 -1.30
CA ASP A 208 37.30 45.15 -1.28
C ASP A 208 36.99 44.39 -2.58
N GLN A 209 37.64 44.73 -3.70
CA GLN A 209 37.40 44.08 -4.99
C GLN A 209 38.32 42.87 -5.24
N TYR A 210 39.43 42.75 -4.51
CA TYR A 210 40.34 41.62 -4.65
C TYR A 210 40.04 40.54 -3.61
N ILE A 211 39.59 39.38 -4.10
CA ILE A 211 39.16 38.26 -3.25
C ILE A 211 40.36 37.64 -2.50
N HIS A 212 41.53 37.63 -3.15
CA HIS A 212 42.75 37.02 -2.63
C HIS A 212 43.62 38.03 -1.90
N ARG A 213 44.55 37.55 -1.08
CA ARG A 213 45.46 38.43 -0.34
C ARG A 213 46.80 38.56 -1.08
N GLN A 214 47.31 39.81 -1.20
CA GLN A 214 48.57 40.14 -1.87
C GLN A 214 49.70 40.40 -0.85
N ARG A 215 50.96 40.36 -1.31
CA ARG A 215 52.13 40.61 -0.44
C ARG A 215 52.06 42.00 0.21
N VAL A 216 51.65 43.01 -0.57
CA VAL A 216 51.66 44.40 -0.12
C VAL A 216 50.76 44.67 1.09
N HIS A 217 49.70 43.88 1.29
CA HIS A 217 48.79 44.01 2.43
C HIS A 217 49.45 43.62 3.77
N TYR A 218 50.50 42.78 3.73
CA TYR A 218 51.20 42.31 4.94
C TYR A 218 52.56 42.97 5.13
N PHE A 219 52.94 43.91 4.26
CA PHE A 219 54.21 44.61 4.42
C PHE A 219 54.27 45.31 5.79
N GLU A 220 53.22 46.04 6.17
CA GLU A 220 53.13 46.69 7.48
C GLU A 220 52.89 45.72 8.66
N HIS A 221 52.55 44.46 8.37
CA HIS A 221 52.31 43.43 9.39
C HIS A 221 53.59 42.72 9.83
N VAL A 222 54.70 42.90 9.11
CA VAL A 222 56.01 42.37 9.52
C VAL A 222 56.48 43.12 10.77
N PRO A 223 56.82 42.44 11.88
CA PRO A 223 57.26 43.09 13.09
C PRO A 223 58.51 43.94 12.86
N LEU A 224 58.48 45.21 13.28
CA LEU A 224 59.63 46.12 13.14
C LEU A 224 60.90 45.59 13.79
N SER A 225 60.76 44.80 14.86
CA SER A 225 61.89 44.14 15.52
C SER A 225 62.67 43.25 14.56
N ASP A 226 61.95 42.48 13.76
CA ASP A 226 62.52 41.49 12.84
C ASP A 226 63.21 42.20 11.66
N VAL A 227 62.66 43.36 11.25
CA VAL A 227 63.26 44.24 10.26
C VAL A 227 64.59 44.83 10.75
N ILE A 228 64.62 45.30 12.00
CA ILE A 228 65.84 45.86 12.62
C ILE A 228 66.87 44.75 12.88
N ASP A 229 66.43 43.56 13.26
CA ASP A 229 67.28 42.38 13.46
C ASP A 229 67.93 41.93 12.15
N GLU A 230 67.16 41.82 11.08
CA GLU A 230 67.72 41.48 9.77
C GLU A 230 68.66 42.57 9.27
N ALA A 231 68.36 43.85 9.54
CA ALA A 231 69.26 44.96 9.23
C ALA A 231 70.58 44.86 10.02
N PHE A 232 70.52 44.53 11.31
CA PHE A 232 71.69 44.27 12.15
C PHE A 232 72.55 43.14 11.58
N HIS A 233 71.92 42.01 11.25
CA HIS A 233 72.63 40.87 10.67
C HIS A 233 73.21 41.19 9.29
N ALA A 234 72.48 41.92 8.43
CA ALA A 234 72.97 42.38 7.14
C ALA A 234 74.21 43.26 7.26
N VAL A 235 74.23 44.18 8.22
CA VAL A 235 75.38 45.05 8.50
C VAL A 235 76.54 44.25 9.10
N CYS A 236 76.26 43.29 9.97
CA CYS A 236 77.26 42.36 10.51
C CYS A 236 77.96 41.54 9.40
N ARG A 237 77.24 41.18 8.33
CA ARG A 237 77.78 40.51 7.13
C ARG A 237 78.69 41.40 6.28
N TRP A 238 78.65 42.73 6.43
CA TRP A 238 79.57 43.62 5.73
C TRP A 238 81.01 43.38 6.17
N HIS A 239 81.95 43.52 5.24
CA HIS A 239 83.36 43.35 5.53
C HIS A 239 83.89 44.47 6.45
N PRO A 240 84.65 44.14 7.52
CA PRO A 240 85.03 42.81 7.98
C PRO A 240 83.86 42.08 8.66
N LYS A 241 83.62 40.80 8.32
CA LYS A 241 82.50 40.03 8.90
C LYS A 241 82.66 39.90 10.42
N GLY A 242 81.58 40.09 11.17
CA GLY A 242 81.60 39.99 12.63
C GLY A 242 80.20 39.81 13.21
N THR A 243 80.11 39.63 14.53
CA THR A 243 78.85 39.47 15.28
C THR A 243 78.31 40.78 15.86
N LEU A 244 79.07 41.87 15.74
CA LEU A 244 78.76 43.19 16.27
C LEU A 244 78.97 44.26 15.20
N VAL A 245 78.30 45.40 15.37
CA VAL A 245 78.42 46.56 14.47
C VAL A 245 79.42 47.55 15.04
N ASP A 246 80.55 47.75 14.36
CA ASP A 246 81.54 48.77 14.74
C ASP A 246 81.15 50.16 14.20
N ASN A 247 81.89 51.18 14.63
CA ASN A 247 81.64 52.57 14.19
C ASN A 247 81.77 52.74 12.67
N VAL A 248 82.66 51.97 12.02
CA VAL A 248 82.87 52.07 10.57
C VAL A 248 81.66 51.55 9.80
N LYS A 249 81.10 50.41 10.23
CA LYS A 249 79.87 49.84 9.68
C LYS A 249 78.66 50.72 9.98
N TRP A 250 78.56 51.27 11.19
CA TRP A 250 77.52 52.23 11.55
C TRP A 250 77.55 53.48 10.67
N ALA A 251 78.72 54.13 10.54
CA ALA A 251 78.89 55.30 9.69
C ALA A 251 78.68 55.00 8.19
N LYS A 252 78.92 53.75 7.76
CA LYS A 252 78.60 53.31 6.39
C LYS A 252 77.09 53.13 6.22
N LEU A 253 76.42 52.54 7.20
CA LEU A 253 74.97 52.33 7.18
C LEU A 253 74.24 53.68 7.16
N SER A 254 74.61 54.58 8.06
CA SER A 254 73.96 55.89 8.19
C SER A 254 74.08 56.72 6.93
N ARG A 255 75.24 56.72 6.27
CA ARG A 255 75.44 57.36 4.95
C ARG A 255 74.63 56.70 3.84
N LYS A 256 74.60 55.35 3.82
CA LYS A 256 73.89 54.61 2.76
C LYS A 256 72.38 54.78 2.86
N MET A 257 71.85 54.88 4.08
CA MET A 257 70.42 54.96 4.37
C MET A 257 69.94 56.41 4.61
N GLN A 258 70.85 57.39 4.55
CA GLN A 258 70.57 58.82 4.72
C GLN A 258 69.76 59.15 5.99
N PHE A 259 70.13 58.56 7.13
CA PHE A 259 69.46 58.86 8.40
C PHE A 259 69.51 60.36 8.71
N LEU A 260 68.46 60.89 9.35
CA LEU A 260 68.37 62.29 9.76
C LEU A 260 68.54 63.32 8.61
N SER A 261 68.19 62.97 7.38
CA SER A 261 68.31 63.86 6.19
C SER A 261 67.68 65.24 6.38
N ASN A 262 66.68 65.35 7.25
CA ASN A 262 65.90 66.57 7.50
C ASN A 262 66.39 67.38 8.71
N VAL A 263 67.47 66.94 9.39
CA VAL A 263 67.99 67.55 10.63
C VAL A 263 69.27 68.33 10.33
N LYS A 264 69.37 69.56 10.86
CA LYS A 264 70.61 70.34 10.80
C LYS A 264 71.69 69.63 11.63
N ASN A 265 72.87 69.41 11.06
CA ASN A 265 73.98 68.63 11.66
C ASN A 265 73.72 67.12 11.83
N ALA A 266 73.00 66.51 10.90
CA ALA A 266 72.70 65.06 10.88
C ALA A 266 73.88 64.15 11.25
N GLN A 267 75.07 64.40 10.70
CA GLN A 267 76.26 63.58 10.95
C GLN A 267 76.68 63.60 12.42
N HIS A 268 76.63 64.77 13.07
CA HIS A 268 76.96 64.89 14.50
C HIS A 268 75.96 64.13 15.36
N GLU A 269 74.67 64.25 15.07
CA GLU A 269 73.61 63.55 15.83
C GLU A 269 73.68 62.03 15.66
N ILE A 270 74.00 61.53 14.45
CA ILE A 270 74.22 60.10 14.18
C ILE A 270 75.40 59.56 15.00
N ASP A 271 76.51 60.30 15.04
CA ASP A 271 77.69 59.90 15.80
C ASP A 271 77.42 59.99 17.31
N MET A 272 76.67 61.00 17.78
CA MET A 272 76.25 61.14 19.17
C MET A 272 75.25 60.06 19.61
N ALA A 273 74.33 59.63 18.73
CA ALA A 273 73.44 58.50 18.99
C ALA A 273 74.24 57.20 19.17
N PHE A 274 75.27 56.98 18.34
CA PHE A 274 76.19 55.85 18.51
C PHE A 274 76.96 55.93 19.83
N VAL A 275 77.53 57.08 20.18
CA VAL A 275 78.31 57.27 21.42
C VAL A 275 77.46 57.11 22.68
N ARG A 276 76.19 57.57 22.67
CA ARG A 276 75.26 57.44 23.81
C ARG A 276 75.05 55.99 24.23
N HIS A 277 74.97 55.09 23.26
CA HIS A 277 74.71 53.66 23.50
C HIS A 277 75.97 52.79 23.49
N ASN A 278 77.13 53.33 23.10
CA ASN A 278 78.34 52.54 22.88
C ASN A 278 79.48 52.87 23.83
N ARG A 279 79.70 52.01 24.84
CA ARG A 279 80.85 52.08 25.76
C ARG A 279 82.10 51.36 25.22
N ASP A 280 81.92 50.31 24.40
CA ASP A 280 82.97 49.36 24.00
C ASP A 280 83.34 49.42 22.50
N ARG A 281 83.03 50.53 21.82
CA ARG A 281 83.25 50.78 20.37
C ARG A 281 82.56 49.80 19.42
N LYS A 282 81.65 48.94 19.90
CA LYS A 282 80.84 48.00 19.10
C LYS A 282 79.42 47.90 19.66
N LEU A 283 78.43 47.82 18.78
CA LEU A 283 77.03 47.65 19.12
C LEU A 283 76.63 46.18 19.03
N ASP A 284 75.97 45.69 20.07
CA ASP A 284 75.19 44.47 20.02
C ASP A 284 73.78 44.75 19.45
N GLN A 285 73.00 43.69 19.27
CA GLN A 285 71.66 43.78 18.70
C GLN A 285 70.72 44.66 19.54
N ARG A 286 70.78 44.58 20.88
CA ARG A 286 69.91 45.37 21.76
C ARG A 286 70.23 46.86 21.68
N LEU A 287 71.51 47.21 21.69
CA LEU A 287 71.97 48.59 21.55
C LEU A 287 71.69 49.13 20.14
N PHE A 288 71.72 48.27 19.12
CA PHE A 288 71.34 48.65 17.76
C PHE A 288 69.87 49.05 17.67
N HIS A 289 68.95 48.34 18.32
CA HIS A 289 67.53 48.74 18.43
C HIS A 289 67.38 50.09 19.14
N ALA A 290 68.03 50.27 20.29
CA ALA A 290 67.95 51.52 21.07
C ALA A 290 68.41 52.74 20.25
N ILE A 291 69.40 52.59 19.38
CA ILE A 291 69.86 53.67 18.50
C ILE A 291 68.78 54.05 17.46
N PHE A 292 68.02 53.10 16.93
CA PHE A 292 66.92 53.44 16.02
C PHE A 292 65.78 54.18 16.74
N GLU A 293 65.50 53.86 18.00
CA GLU A 293 64.54 54.61 18.82
C GLU A 293 65.01 56.06 19.07
N ASP A 294 66.31 56.26 19.32
CA ASP A 294 66.91 57.59 19.45
C ASP A 294 66.83 58.38 18.13
N ILE A 295 67.19 57.77 17.01
CA ILE A 295 67.10 58.40 15.67
C ILE A 295 65.66 58.77 15.34
N ALA A 296 64.71 57.87 15.62
CA ALA A 296 63.29 58.12 15.44
C ALA A 296 62.82 59.33 16.25
N SER A 297 63.23 59.42 17.51
CA SER A 297 62.90 60.52 18.41
C SER A 297 63.50 61.85 17.95
N ILE A 298 64.70 61.84 17.36
CA ILE A 298 65.36 63.03 16.80
C ILE A 298 64.70 63.48 15.49
N GLN A 299 64.36 62.54 14.60
CA GLN A 299 63.82 62.84 13.27
C GLN A 299 62.34 63.26 13.31
N HIS A 300 61.57 62.69 14.24
CA HIS A 300 60.13 62.91 14.37
C HIS A 300 59.73 63.18 15.83
N PRO A 301 60.17 64.30 16.44
CA PRO A 301 59.96 64.57 17.86
C PRO A 301 58.48 64.79 18.23
N SER A 302 57.62 65.07 17.24
CA SER A 302 56.17 65.29 17.43
C SER A 302 55.33 64.01 17.35
N MET A 303 55.94 62.85 17.09
CA MET A 303 55.23 61.58 16.91
C MET A 303 55.48 60.61 18.09
N PRO A 304 54.54 59.70 18.39
CA PRO A 304 54.79 58.60 19.32
C PRO A 304 56.00 57.77 18.87
N THR A 305 56.80 57.28 19.82
CA THR A 305 58.06 56.55 19.56
C THR A 305 57.89 55.42 18.55
N ARG A 306 56.79 54.66 18.63
CA ARG A 306 56.49 53.56 17.72
C ARG A 306 56.25 54.04 16.28
N ASP A 307 55.45 55.09 16.08
CA ASP A 307 55.12 55.60 14.75
C ASP A 307 56.32 56.32 14.12
N ALA A 308 57.11 57.02 14.95
CA ALA A 308 58.38 57.61 14.55
C ALA A 308 59.37 56.53 14.08
N LEU A 309 59.50 55.44 14.85
CA LEU A 309 60.37 54.31 14.51
C LEU A 309 59.91 53.64 13.21
N THR A 310 58.61 53.40 13.08
CA THR A 310 57.98 52.85 11.87
C THR A 310 58.38 53.68 10.64
N LYS A 311 58.18 55.01 10.68
CA LYS A 311 58.55 55.90 9.57
C LYS A 311 60.03 55.88 9.23
N VAL A 312 60.91 55.89 10.25
CA VAL A 312 62.35 55.82 10.02
C VAL A 312 62.72 54.48 9.37
N VAL A 313 62.24 53.36 9.90
CA VAL A 313 62.53 52.03 9.38
C VAL A 313 62.08 51.88 7.93
N TRP A 314 60.84 52.24 7.61
CA TRP A 314 60.26 52.14 6.25
C TRP A 314 60.93 53.05 5.22
N SER A 315 61.38 54.23 5.63
CA SER A 315 62.03 55.19 4.73
C SER A 315 63.52 54.92 4.52
N SER A 316 64.13 54.06 5.35
CA SER A 316 65.58 53.88 5.39
C SER A 316 66.00 52.40 5.23
N ILE A 317 66.09 51.64 6.32
CA ILE A 317 66.71 50.31 6.36
C ILE A 317 65.96 49.23 5.58
N VAL A 318 64.66 49.41 5.32
CA VAL A 318 63.88 48.49 4.49
C VAL A 318 64.45 48.35 3.08
N MET A 319 65.15 49.38 2.58
CA MET A 319 65.79 49.34 1.26
C MET A 319 67.15 48.62 1.23
N LEU A 320 67.63 48.10 2.37
CA LEU A 320 68.78 47.18 2.36
C LEU A 320 68.41 45.92 1.59
N PRO A 321 69.24 45.41 0.65
CA PRO A 321 68.88 44.27 -0.19
C PRO A 321 68.40 43.04 0.59
N ASP A 322 69.10 42.69 1.68
CA ASP A 322 68.75 41.54 2.50
C ASP A 322 67.43 41.74 3.26
N VAL A 323 67.20 42.95 3.78
CA VAL A 323 65.98 43.32 4.51
C VAL A 323 64.79 43.37 3.57
N ASN A 324 64.95 44.00 2.40
CA ASN A 324 63.93 44.08 1.35
C ASN A 324 63.51 42.66 0.90
N ALA A 325 64.49 41.78 0.65
CA ALA A 325 64.22 40.39 0.28
C ALA A 325 63.51 39.60 1.40
N MET A 326 63.88 39.82 2.67
CA MET A 326 63.20 39.22 3.82
C MET A 326 61.75 39.72 3.91
N MET A 327 61.53 41.03 3.82
CA MET A 327 60.22 41.66 3.85
C MET A 327 59.26 41.06 2.83
N TRP A 328 59.67 40.98 1.55
CA TRP A 328 58.82 40.38 0.50
C TRP A 328 58.54 38.90 0.71
N ARG A 329 59.48 38.15 1.30
CA ARG A 329 59.29 36.73 1.60
C ARG A 329 58.29 36.54 2.75
N GLU A 330 58.50 37.24 3.87
CA GLU A 330 57.61 37.13 5.03
C GLU A 330 56.19 37.60 4.70
N SER A 331 56.05 38.73 3.99
CA SER A 331 54.73 39.20 3.57
C SER A 331 54.02 38.24 2.61
N LYS A 332 54.78 37.51 1.79
CA LYS A 332 54.24 36.46 0.91
C LYS A 332 53.78 35.24 1.69
N ASP A 333 54.59 34.75 2.62
CA ASP A 333 54.21 33.61 3.45
C ASP A 333 52.98 33.94 4.29
N MET A 334 52.87 35.17 4.82
CA MET A 334 51.65 35.64 5.51
C MET A 334 50.43 35.65 4.58
N ALA A 335 50.56 36.18 3.36
CA ALA A 335 49.48 36.19 2.37
C ALA A 335 49.00 34.79 2.01
N ILE A 336 49.93 33.89 1.71
CA ILE A 336 49.64 32.49 1.37
C ILE A 336 48.97 31.78 2.54
N ASN A 337 49.44 31.96 3.76
CA ASN A 337 48.87 31.29 4.93
C ASN A 337 47.44 31.79 5.24
N GLU A 338 47.18 33.09 5.11
CA GLU A 338 45.81 33.62 5.26
C GLU A 338 44.89 33.09 4.15
N GLU A 339 45.37 33.06 2.91
CA GLU A 339 44.59 32.55 1.78
C GLU A 339 44.33 31.04 1.91
N ALA A 340 45.32 30.25 2.32
CA ALA A 340 45.17 28.82 2.59
C ALA A 340 44.08 28.57 3.65
N ARG A 341 44.04 29.39 4.70
CA ARG A 341 42.98 29.34 5.72
C ARG A 341 41.60 29.66 5.13
N ARG A 342 41.49 30.70 4.28
CA ARG A 342 40.25 31.07 3.59
C ARG A 342 39.74 29.95 2.68
N VAL A 343 40.62 29.40 1.84
CA VAL A 343 40.29 28.30 0.92
C VAL A 343 39.86 27.05 1.71
N CYS A 344 40.56 26.70 2.79
CA CYS A 344 40.15 25.59 3.66
C CYS A 344 38.74 25.82 4.24
N ALA A 345 38.44 27.03 4.70
CA ALA A 345 37.12 27.39 5.22
C ALA A 345 36.03 27.28 4.14
N GLN A 346 36.29 27.81 2.94
CA GLN A 346 35.38 27.72 1.80
C GLN A 346 35.09 26.26 1.40
N ILE A 347 36.12 25.42 1.30
CA ILE A 347 35.97 23.99 1.01
C ILE A 347 35.09 23.33 2.08
N ARG A 348 35.30 23.68 3.36
CA ARG A 348 34.51 23.13 4.47
C ARG A 348 33.05 23.54 4.39
N ILE A 349 32.76 24.81 4.11
CA ILE A 349 31.41 25.34 3.94
C ILE A 349 30.74 24.65 2.74
N ALA A 350 31.41 24.59 1.59
CA ALA A 350 30.91 23.93 0.39
C ALA A 350 30.59 22.45 0.64
N ALA A 351 31.45 21.73 1.36
CA ALA A 351 31.21 20.34 1.74
C ALA A 351 29.98 20.21 2.67
N PHE A 352 29.81 21.12 3.62
CA PHE A 352 28.65 21.14 4.51
C PHE A 352 27.34 21.41 3.76
N VAL A 353 27.33 22.39 2.85
CA VAL A 353 26.17 22.70 2.01
C VAL A 353 25.82 21.50 1.11
N ARG A 354 26.81 20.88 0.46
CA ARG A 354 26.59 19.65 -0.33
C ARG A 354 25.97 18.54 0.51
N LYS A 355 26.43 18.34 1.75
CA LYS A 355 25.84 17.37 2.68
C LYS A 355 24.37 17.69 2.97
N ILE A 356 24.02 18.94 3.28
CA ILE A 356 22.63 19.34 3.53
C ILE A 356 21.76 19.04 2.32
N LEU A 357 22.17 19.47 1.12
CA LEU A 357 21.42 19.26 -0.11
C LEU A 357 21.18 17.76 -0.37
N GLN A 358 22.21 16.93 -0.18
CA GLN A 358 22.07 15.48 -0.33
C GLN A 358 21.17 14.86 0.75
N CYS A 359 21.25 15.34 1.99
CA CYS A 359 20.35 14.88 3.06
C CYS A 359 18.89 15.22 2.79
N VAL A 360 18.59 16.41 2.25
CA VAL A 360 17.22 16.79 1.85
C VAL A 360 16.72 15.87 0.74
N LYS A 361 17.48 15.72 -0.36
CA LYS A 361 17.14 14.80 -1.46
C LYS A 361 16.91 13.36 -0.98
N PHE A 362 17.76 12.88 -0.07
CA PHE A 362 17.61 11.55 0.52
C PHE A 362 16.32 11.43 1.34
N LYS A 363 16.01 12.42 2.19
CA LYS A 363 14.78 12.43 3.00
C LYS A 363 13.53 12.43 2.12
N ASP A 364 13.52 13.23 1.06
CA ASP A 364 12.39 13.29 0.11
C ASP A 364 12.20 11.95 -0.60
N THR A 365 13.30 11.37 -1.11
CA THR A 365 13.28 10.05 -1.77
C THR A 365 12.79 8.96 -0.81
N LYS A 366 13.29 8.96 0.43
CA LYS A 366 12.86 8.03 1.49
C LYS A 366 11.38 8.20 1.81
N HIS A 367 10.89 9.43 1.94
CA HIS A 367 9.48 9.71 2.23
C HIS A 367 8.57 9.23 1.10
N SER A 368 8.92 9.50 -0.16
CA SER A 368 8.22 8.99 -1.33
C SER A 368 8.18 7.47 -1.36
N ALA A 369 9.31 6.80 -1.11
CA ALA A 369 9.38 5.34 -1.05
C ALA A 369 8.48 4.76 0.06
N ILE A 370 8.47 5.36 1.25
CA ILE A 370 7.58 4.96 2.36
C ILE A 370 6.12 5.14 1.96
N THR A 371 5.77 6.25 1.31
CA THR A 371 4.40 6.54 0.87
C THR A 371 3.92 5.52 -0.17
N ILE A 372 4.77 5.17 -1.14
CA ILE A 372 4.49 4.11 -2.12
C ILE A 372 4.30 2.78 -1.41
N ALA A 373 5.22 2.38 -0.53
CA ALA A 373 5.14 1.13 0.22
C ALA A 373 3.85 1.04 1.06
N LYS A 374 3.44 2.14 1.71
CA LYS A 374 2.18 2.25 2.45
C LYS A 374 0.97 2.03 1.54
N HIS A 375 0.95 2.65 0.36
CA HIS A 375 -0.13 2.51 -0.61
C HIS A 375 -0.22 1.09 -1.15
N VAL A 376 0.91 0.47 -1.50
CA VAL A 376 0.98 -0.91 -1.97
C VAL A 376 0.46 -1.88 -0.89
N ARG A 377 0.89 -1.72 0.36
CA ARG A 377 0.36 -2.54 1.47
C ARG A 377 -1.15 -2.38 1.62
N ARG A 378 -1.67 -1.15 1.58
CA ARG A 378 -3.11 -0.88 1.67
C ARG A 378 -3.88 -1.51 0.50
N PHE A 379 -3.33 -1.45 -0.71
CA PHE A 379 -3.90 -2.07 -1.89
C PHE A 379 -3.96 -3.60 -1.75
N LEU A 380 -2.87 -4.24 -1.35
CA LEU A 380 -2.81 -5.68 -1.11
C LEU A 380 -3.80 -6.12 -0.01
N SER A 381 -3.90 -5.36 1.09
CA SER A 381 -4.89 -5.63 2.14
C SER A 381 -6.32 -5.52 1.61
N ARG A 382 -6.63 -4.53 0.75
CA ARG A 382 -7.95 -4.42 0.12
C ARG A 382 -8.27 -5.63 -0.78
N LEU A 383 -7.31 -6.07 -1.59
CA LEU A 383 -7.48 -7.27 -2.42
C LEU A 383 -7.71 -8.52 -1.57
N PHE A 384 -6.95 -8.68 -0.48
CA PHE A 384 -7.11 -9.78 0.45
C PHE A 384 -8.51 -9.79 1.10
N VAL A 385 -8.96 -8.65 1.61
CA VAL A 385 -10.32 -8.50 2.18
C VAL A 385 -11.38 -8.78 1.12
N ALA A 386 -11.23 -8.26 -0.10
CA ALA A 386 -12.17 -8.53 -1.19
C ALA A 386 -12.26 -10.03 -1.53
N LYS A 387 -11.13 -10.74 -1.53
CA LYS A 387 -11.09 -12.20 -1.72
C LYS A 387 -11.86 -12.94 -0.62
N ILE A 388 -11.67 -12.56 0.65
CA ILE A 388 -12.41 -13.14 1.78
C ILE A 388 -13.92 -12.88 1.63
N LEU A 389 -14.31 -11.63 1.36
CA LEU A 389 -15.72 -11.27 1.19
C LEU A 389 -16.38 -12.05 0.04
N ASN A 390 -15.67 -12.24 -1.07
CA ASN A 390 -16.16 -13.05 -2.18
C ASN A 390 -16.31 -14.54 -1.79
N ALA A 391 -15.37 -15.09 -1.02
CA ALA A 391 -15.47 -16.46 -0.51
C ALA A 391 -16.68 -16.63 0.42
N LEU A 392 -16.92 -15.68 1.33
CA LEU A 392 -18.10 -15.68 2.21
C LEU A 392 -19.41 -15.58 1.41
N LYS A 393 -19.46 -14.72 0.38
CA LYS A 393 -20.63 -14.60 -0.49
C LYS A 393 -20.91 -15.90 -1.26
N ASN A 394 -19.86 -16.56 -1.74
CA ASN A 394 -19.98 -17.85 -2.41
C ASN A 394 -20.45 -18.96 -1.45
N ASP A 395 -19.97 -18.96 -0.22
CA ASP A 395 -20.44 -19.90 0.81
C ASP A 395 -21.92 -19.67 1.16
N GLU A 396 -22.35 -18.42 1.34
CA GLU A 396 -23.77 -18.10 1.56
C GLU A 396 -24.65 -18.58 0.40
N ALA A 397 -24.20 -18.37 -0.84
CA ALA A 397 -24.90 -18.86 -2.03
C ALA A 397 -24.95 -20.39 -2.07
N TYR A 398 -23.87 -21.07 -1.68
CA TYR A 398 -23.81 -22.53 -1.56
C TYR A 398 -24.78 -23.03 -0.49
N GLN A 399 -24.80 -22.45 0.71
CA GLN A 399 -25.73 -22.80 1.79
C GLN A 399 -27.19 -22.64 1.36
N LYS A 400 -27.53 -21.55 0.64
CA LYS A 400 -28.87 -21.37 0.06
C LYS A 400 -29.22 -22.49 -0.92
N ARG A 401 -28.31 -22.85 -1.83
CA ARG A 401 -28.52 -23.98 -2.77
C ARG A 401 -28.73 -25.30 -2.04
N VAL A 402 -27.94 -25.60 -1.02
CA VAL A 402 -28.09 -26.82 -0.20
C VAL A 402 -29.43 -26.83 0.53
N LYS A 403 -29.87 -25.70 1.09
CA LYS A 403 -31.18 -25.59 1.74
C LYS A 403 -32.32 -25.84 0.75
N CYS A 404 -32.28 -25.23 -0.44
CA CYS A 404 -33.25 -25.48 -1.50
C CYS A 404 -33.25 -26.95 -1.96
N ALA A 405 -32.07 -27.54 -2.16
CA ALA A 405 -31.93 -28.95 -2.54
C ALA A 405 -32.52 -29.89 -1.47
N THR A 406 -32.28 -29.59 -0.19
CA THR A 406 -32.85 -30.35 0.93
C THR A 406 -34.37 -30.28 0.92
N VAL A 407 -34.96 -29.10 0.72
CA VAL A 407 -36.43 -28.93 0.64
C VAL A 407 -37.01 -29.71 -0.55
N LEU A 408 -36.39 -29.60 -1.73
CA LEU A 408 -36.80 -30.36 -2.91
C LEU A 408 -36.71 -31.87 -2.69
N GLN A 409 -35.63 -32.35 -2.07
CA GLN A 409 -35.49 -33.77 -1.72
C GLN A 409 -36.53 -34.23 -0.71
N GLN A 410 -36.87 -33.41 0.29
CA GLN A 410 -37.91 -33.72 1.26
C GLN A 410 -39.28 -33.84 0.59
N GLU A 411 -39.64 -32.89 -0.27
CA GLU A 411 -40.91 -32.93 -1.03
C GLU A 411 -40.96 -34.11 -1.99
N TRP A 412 -39.87 -34.39 -2.71
CA TRP A 412 -39.79 -35.58 -3.56
C TRP A 412 -39.94 -36.88 -2.76
N ARG A 413 -39.27 -37.00 -1.60
CA ARG A 413 -39.43 -38.16 -0.71
C ARG A 413 -40.86 -38.29 -0.22
N ARG A 414 -41.51 -37.20 0.20
CA ARG A 414 -42.93 -37.19 0.61
C ARG A 414 -43.83 -37.66 -0.53
N PHE A 415 -43.64 -37.13 -1.73
CA PHE A 415 -44.37 -37.54 -2.92
C PHE A 415 -44.18 -39.03 -3.24
N PHE A 416 -42.93 -39.51 -3.24
CA PHE A 416 -42.58 -40.90 -3.49
C PHE A 416 -43.25 -41.84 -2.49
N TRP A 417 -43.13 -41.56 -1.19
CA TRP A 417 -43.73 -42.37 -0.14
C TRP A 417 -45.26 -42.33 -0.18
N ARG A 418 -45.86 -41.16 -0.45
CA ARG A 418 -47.30 -41.02 -0.65
C ARG A 418 -47.79 -41.89 -1.80
N ASN A 419 -47.13 -41.84 -2.96
CA ASN A 419 -47.52 -42.66 -4.11
C ASN A 419 -47.35 -44.15 -3.83
N ARG A 420 -46.24 -44.55 -3.21
CA ARG A 420 -46.03 -45.95 -2.80
C ARG A 420 -47.13 -46.43 -1.85
N PHE A 421 -47.53 -45.60 -0.90
CA PHE A 421 -48.63 -45.88 0.02
C PHE A 421 -49.98 -45.99 -0.70
N LEU A 422 -50.28 -45.07 -1.63
CA LEU A 422 -51.50 -45.12 -2.44
C LEU A 422 -51.56 -46.40 -3.29
N CYS A 423 -50.48 -46.75 -4.00
CA CYS A 423 -50.42 -48.01 -4.74
C CYS A 423 -50.58 -49.23 -3.82
N HIS A 424 -50.02 -49.20 -2.62
CA HIS A 424 -50.24 -50.26 -1.64
C HIS A 424 -51.72 -50.33 -1.19
N GLN A 425 -52.36 -49.19 -0.89
CA GLN A 425 -53.80 -49.17 -0.56
C GLN A 425 -54.65 -49.71 -1.70
N GLU A 426 -54.34 -49.38 -2.95
CA GLU A 426 -55.03 -49.93 -4.12
C GLU A 426 -54.88 -51.44 -4.21
N ARG A 427 -53.67 -51.99 -4.00
CA ARG A 427 -53.45 -53.43 -3.92
C ARG A 427 -54.26 -54.08 -2.82
N VAL A 428 -54.24 -53.53 -1.61
CA VAL A 428 -55.03 -54.04 -0.46
C VAL A 428 -56.53 -53.98 -0.76
N ARG A 429 -57.03 -52.91 -1.39
CA ARG A 429 -58.44 -52.81 -1.81
C ARG A 429 -58.77 -53.87 -2.86
N ALA A 430 -57.90 -54.10 -3.84
CA ALA A 430 -58.10 -55.11 -4.87
C ALA A 430 -58.11 -56.53 -4.27
N GLU A 431 -57.21 -56.83 -3.34
CA GLU A 431 -57.18 -58.10 -2.60
C GLU A 431 -58.44 -58.31 -1.75
N ARG A 432 -58.90 -57.27 -1.05
CA ARG A 432 -60.19 -57.30 -0.32
C ARG A 432 -61.36 -57.57 -1.26
N ARG A 433 -61.42 -56.90 -2.43
CA ARG A 433 -62.46 -57.16 -3.44
C ARG A 433 -62.41 -58.60 -3.93
N LYS A 434 -61.23 -59.16 -4.19
CA LYS A 434 -61.05 -60.58 -4.57
C LYS A 434 -61.55 -61.51 -3.46
N HIS A 435 -61.22 -61.25 -2.20
CA HIS A 435 -61.70 -62.04 -1.06
C HIS A 435 -63.22 -61.99 -0.94
N ILE A 436 -63.83 -60.81 -1.08
CA ILE A 436 -65.29 -60.64 -1.07
C ILE A 436 -65.92 -61.48 -2.20
N LEU A 437 -65.39 -61.42 -3.42
CA LEU A 437 -65.90 -62.21 -4.55
C LEU A 437 -65.80 -63.72 -4.32
N ILE A 438 -64.68 -64.21 -3.76
CA ILE A 438 -64.50 -65.62 -3.40
C ILE A 438 -65.55 -66.05 -2.37
N THR A 439 -65.78 -65.25 -1.34
CA THR A 439 -66.79 -65.53 -0.31
C THR A 439 -68.21 -65.55 -0.89
N HIS A 440 -68.54 -64.60 -1.77
CA HIS A 440 -69.84 -64.58 -2.45
C HIS A 440 -70.06 -65.79 -3.35
N ALA A 441 -69.03 -66.23 -4.08
CA ALA A 441 -69.10 -67.42 -4.92
C ALA A 441 -69.38 -68.68 -4.08
N LYS A 442 -68.66 -68.85 -2.95
CA LYS A 442 -68.90 -69.96 -2.01
C LYS A 442 -70.33 -69.96 -1.45
N LEU A 443 -70.82 -68.80 -1.01
CA LEU A 443 -72.19 -68.67 -0.50
C LEU A 443 -73.26 -68.94 -1.58
N LYS A 444 -72.98 -68.61 -2.85
CA LYS A 444 -73.88 -68.92 -3.97
C LYS A 444 -73.93 -70.42 -4.22
N GLU A 445 -72.78 -71.08 -4.25
CA GLU A 445 -72.66 -72.53 -4.44
C GLU A 445 -73.37 -73.31 -3.32
N GLU A 446 -73.21 -72.90 -2.05
CA GLU A 446 -73.92 -73.51 -0.93
C GLU A 446 -75.45 -73.37 -1.03
N ARG A 447 -75.95 -72.24 -1.54
CA ARG A 447 -77.39 -72.03 -1.76
C ARG A 447 -77.93 -72.91 -2.89
N GLU A 448 -77.19 -73.03 -3.99
CA GLU A 448 -77.55 -73.89 -5.11
C GLU A 448 -77.62 -75.36 -4.69
N ARG A 449 -76.63 -75.84 -3.91
CA ARG A 449 -76.65 -77.20 -3.33
C ARG A 449 -77.87 -77.42 -2.42
N LYS A 450 -78.23 -76.45 -1.56
CA LYS A 450 -79.42 -76.56 -0.70
C LYS A 450 -80.72 -76.63 -1.49
N LEU A 451 -80.85 -75.88 -2.58
CA LEU A 451 -82.04 -75.92 -3.42
C LEU A 451 -82.16 -77.26 -4.18
N ALA A 452 -81.05 -77.80 -4.67
CA ALA A 452 -81.02 -79.10 -5.34
C ALA A 452 -81.43 -80.27 -4.41
N SER A 453 -81.23 -80.14 -3.10
CA SER A 453 -81.59 -81.19 -2.12
C SER A 453 -83.08 -81.26 -1.77
N VAL A 454 -83.92 -80.32 -2.22
CA VAL A 454 -85.37 -80.32 -1.93
C VAL A 454 -86.08 -81.34 -2.82
N VAL A 455 -86.70 -82.36 -2.23
CA VAL A 455 -87.43 -83.39 -2.99
C VAL A 455 -88.95 -83.22 -2.88
N TYR A 456 -89.44 -82.63 -1.79
CA TYR A 456 -90.87 -82.36 -1.64
C TYR A 456 -91.11 -81.07 -0.88
N ARG A 457 -92.12 -80.31 -1.30
CA ARG A 457 -92.54 -79.10 -0.60
C ARG A 457 -94.05 -78.94 -0.72
N ASP A 458 -94.70 -78.72 0.40
CA ASP A 458 -96.15 -78.58 0.44
C ASP A 458 -96.59 -77.70 1.61
N VAL A 459 -97.83 -77.23 1.56
CA VAL A 459 -98.46 -76.44 2.62
C VAL A 459 -99.57 -77.28 3.23
N ILE A 460 -99.39 -77.65 4.49
CA ILE A 460 -100.38 -78.42 5.22
C ILE A 460 -101.12 -77.53 6.23
N ARG A 461 -102.38 -77.89 6.48
CA ARG A 461 -103.19 -77.34 7.56
C ARG A 461 -103.46 -78.46 8.56
N ILE A 462 -103.00 -78.28 9.79
CA ILE A 462 -103.34 -79.15 10.92
C ILE A 462 -104.08 -78.28 11.93
N ASP A 463 -105.33 -78.64 12.21
CA ASP A 463 -106.32 -77.82 12.93
C ASP A 463 -106.47 -76.41 12.30
N GLU A 464 -106.08 -75.37 13.02
CA GLU A 464 -106.11 -73.97 12.56
C GLU A 464 -104.74 -73.40 12.16
N THR A 465 -103.64 -74.18 12.25
CA THR A 465 -102.29 -73.69 11.93
C THR A 465 -101.86 -74.11 10.53
N LEU A 466 -101.47 -73.13 9.70
CA LEU A 466 -100.81 -73.36 8.41
C LEU A 466 -99.30 -73.58 8.62
N ALA A 467 -98.76 -74.64 8.03
CA ALA A 467 -97.33 -74.93 8.05
C ALA A 467 -96.82 -75.32 6.66
N VAL A 468 -95.64 -74.81 6.31
CA VAL A 468 -94.94 -75.17 5.08
C VAL A 468 -93.97 -76.31 5.41
N VAL A 469 -94.21 -77.47 4.82
CA VAL A 469 -93.38 -78.64 4.99
C VAL A 469 -92.45 -78.75 3.79
N THR A 470 -91.15 -78.89 4.04
CA THR A 470 -90.14 -79.11 3.02
C THR A 470 -89.33 -80.33 3.42
N ILE A 471 -89.23 -81.32 2.53
CA ILE A 471 -88.43 -82.52 2.71
C ILE A 471 -87.17 -82.33 1.87
N TYR A 472 -86.03 -82.39 2.53
CA TYR A 472 -84.72 -82.42 1.90
C TYR A 472 -84.20 -83.85 1.91
N LEU A 473 -83.61 -84.29 0.81
CA LEU A 473 -82.80 -85.49 0.76
C LEU A 473 -81.38 -85.07 1.17
N GLN A 474 -80.89 -85.57 2.30
CA GLN A 474 -79.52 -85.31 2.71
C GLN A 474 -78.60 -86.28 1.97
N ASP A 475 -77.80 -85.72 1.07
CA ASP A 475 -76.69 -86.43 0.44
C ASP A 475 -75.46 -86.27 1.34
N ASP A 476 -75.42 -87.02 2.45
CA ASP A 476 -74.31 -87.00 3.40
C ASP A 476 -73.17 -87.89 2.85
N ALA A 477 -72.55 -87.49 1.73
CA ALA A 477 -71.40 -88.15 1.12
C ALA A 477 -70.11 -88.12 1.99
N GLN A 478 -70.20 -87.77 3.28
CA GLN A 478 -69.04 -87.63 4.16
C GLN A 478 -69.12 -88.38 5.51
N LEU A 479 -70.19 -89.09 5.85
CA LEU A 479 -70.18 -90.00 7.02
C LEU A 479 -71.08 -91.23 6.80
N GLN A 480 -70.62 -92.37 7.30
CA GLN A 480 -71.06 -93.75 7.13
C GLN A 480 -72.48 -94.12 7.65
N ASP A 481 -73.44 -93.19 7.67
CA ASP A 481 -74.80 -93.44 8.16
C ASP A 481 -75.84 -93.42 7.03
N ASP A 482 -76.75 -94.41 7.07
CA ASP A 482 -77.88 -94.66 6.15
C ASP A 482 -78.51 -93.35 5.61
N ALA A 483 -78.72 -93.27 4.28
CA ALA A 483 -79.31 -92.09 3.61
C ALA A 483 -80.52 -91.54 4.37
N SER A 484 -80.53 -90.24 4.67
CA SER A 484 -81.52 -89.66 5.58
C SER A 484 -82.32 -88.54 4.92
N MET A 485 -83.60 -88.46 5.27
CA MET A 485 -84.48 -87.38 4.86
C MET A 485 -84.61 -86.37 6.01
N LEU A 486 -84.46 -85.09 5.71
CA LEU A 486 -84.74 -84.01 6.65
C LEU A 486 -86.11 -83.41 6.35
N LEU A 487 -87.08 -83.65 7.24
CA LEU A 487 -88.39 -83.02 7.19
C LEU A 487 -88.34 -81.70 7.97
N ALA A 488 -88.40 -80.57 7.27
CA ALA A 488 -88.48 -79.25 7.87
C ALA A 488 -89.91 -78.70 7.81
N VAL A 489 -90.45 -78.26 8.93
CA VAL A 489 -91.79 -77.69 9.07
C VAL A 489 -91.64 -76.25 9.50
N TYR A 490 -91.83 -75.32 8.56
CA TYR A 490 -91.82 -73.89 8.80
C TYR A 490 -93.24 -73.39 9.11
N VAL A 491 -93.38 -72.70 10.24
CA VAL A 491 -94.65 -72.13 10.70
C VAL A 491 -94.61 -70.61 10.48
N PRO A 492 -95.31 -70.05 9.48
CA PRO A 492 -95.19 -68.64 9.12
C PRO A 492 -95.59 -67.68 10.24
N THR A 493 -96.59 -68.04 11.05
CA THR A 493 -97.10 -67.19 12.14
C THR A 493 -96.08 -66.98 13.25
N THR A 494 -95.23 -67.98 13.53
CA THR A 494 -94.19 -67.89 14.59
C THR A 494 -92.78 -67.71 14.04
N LYS A 495 -92.59 -67.78 12.72
CA LYS A 495 -91.29 -67.79 12.02
C LYS A 495 -90.34 -68.88 12.51
N ARG A 496 -90.86 -69.97 13.10
CA ARG A 496 -90.05 -71.09 13.58
C ARG A 496 -90.02 -72.23 12.56
N THR A 497 -88.87 -72.88 12.47
CA THR A 497 -88.68 -74.09 11.67
C THR A 497 -88.38 -75.26 12.59
N PHE A 498 -89.22 -76.28 12.56
CA PHE A 498 -88.97 -77.56 13.23
C PHE A 498 -88.32 -78.50 12.24
N SER A 499 -87.26 -79.18 12.62
CA SER A 499 -86.54 -80.10 11.72
C SER A 499 -86.51 -81.49 12.32
N PHE A 500 -86.86 -82.49 11.52
CA PHE A 500 -86.88 -83.90 11.91
C PHE A 500 -86.00 -84.67 10.93
N LYS A 501 -84.90 -85.22 11.45
CA LYS A 501 -84.08 -86.18 10.70
C LYS A 501 -84.76 -87.54 10.74
N LEU A 502 -85.05 -88.10 9.58
CA LEU A 502 -85.69 -89.39 9.41
C LEU A 502 -84.69 -90.31 8.70
N ALA A 503 -84.29 -91.39 9.36
CA ALA A 503 -83.44 -92.41 8.75
C ALA A 503 -84.22 -93.16 7.67
N GLU A 504 -83.54 -93.65 6.62
CA GLU A 504 -84.15 -94.41 5.52
C GLU A 504 -85.13 -95.50 6.00
N LYS A 505 -84.69 -96.31 6.97
CA LYS A 505 -85.47 -97.42 7.53
C LYS A 505 -86.78 -96.94 8.16
N ASP A 506 -86.72 -95.84 8.91
CA ASP A 506 -87.89 -95.23 9.55
C ASP A 506 -88.87 -94.67 8.50
N VAL A 507 -88.37 -94.01 7.45
CA VAL A 507 -89.19 -93.46 6.36
C VAL A 507 -89.86 -94.59 5.58
N ARG A 508 -89.10 -95.62 5.22
CA ARG A 508 -89.58 -96.80 4.49
C ARG A 508 -90.69 -97.50 5.26
N GLU A 509 -90.46 -97.82 6.52
CA GLU A 509 -91.48 -98.44 7.38
C GLU A 509 -92.73 -97.56 7.52
N CYS A 510 -92.56 -96.24 7.59
CA CYS A 510 -93.68 -95.31 7.63
C CYS A 510 -94.50 -95.30 6.33
N LEU A 511 -93.84 -95.36 5.18
CA LEU A 511 -94.49 -95.32 3.86
C LEU A 511 -95.14 -96.66 3.49
N GLU A 512 -94.46 -97.78 3.70
CA GLU A 512 -94.98 -99.14 3.45
C GLU A 512 -96.30 -99.37 4.21
N LYS A 513 -96.31 -98.99 5.49
CA LYS A 513 -97.50 -99.11 6.34
C LYS A 513 -98.63 -98.14 5.96
N ALA A 514 -98.32 -96.95 5.44
CA ALA A 514 -99.32 -95.96 5.06
C ALA A 514 -99.97 -96.26 3.69
N LEU A 515 -99.22 -96.92 2.79
CA LEU A 515 -99.66 -97.27 1.44
C LEU A 515 -100.24 -98.70 1.35
N SER A 516 -100.20 -99.48 2.45
CA SER A 516 -100.68 -100.88 2.51
C SER A 516 -100.05 -101.78 1.43
N SER A 517 -98.74 -101.62 1.19
CA SER A 517 -97.99 -102.37 0.17
C SER A 517 -97.45 -103.69 0.76
N GLU A 518 -97.58 -104.80 0.03
CA GLU A 518 -97.12 -106.14 0.46
C GLU A 518 -95.61 -106.42 0.18
N GLY A 519 -94.82 -105.40 -0.21
CA GLY A 519 -93.38 -105.55 -0.51
C GLY A 519 -92.50 -104.35 -0.10
N LYS A 520 -91.17 -104.54 -0.10
CA LYS A 520 -90.18 -103.50 0.24
C LYS A 520 -90.20 -102.37 -0.80
N LEU A 521 -90.49 -101.14 -0.37
CA LEU A 521 -90.49 -99.96 -1.27
C LEU A 521 -89.07 -99.55 -1.66
N SER A 522 -88.86 -99.31 -2.96
CA SER A 522 -87.61 -98.75 -3.50
C SER A 522 -87.51 -97.24 -3.26
N TRP A 523 -86.31 -96.67 -3.39
CA TRP A 523 -86.10 -95.22 -3.23
C TRP A 523 -86.91 -94.37 -4.21
N ASP A 524 -87.00 -94.77 -5.48
CA ASP A 524 -87.79 -94.04 -6.49
C ASP A 524 -89.29 -94.04 -6.17
N GLU A 525 -89.80 -95.14 -5.61
CA GLU A 525 -91.19 -95.22 -5.17
C GLU A 525 -91.43 -94.41 -3.89
N MET A 526 -90.47 -94.42 -2.94
CA MET A 526 -90.53 -93.62 -1.71
C MET A 526 -90.46 -92.11 -2.00
N LEU A 527 -89.71 -91.71 -3.04
CA LEU A 527 -89.58 -90.32 -3.47
C LEU A 527 -90.72 -89.85 -4.38
N SER A 528 -91.64 -90.75 -4.75
CA SER A 528 -92.84 -90.35 -5.50
C SER A 528 -93.69 -89.37 -4.69
N GLU A 529 -94.29 -88.40 -5.37
CA GLU A 529 -95.12 -87.37 -4.72
C GLU A 529 -96.29 -87.98 -3.91
N ARG A 530 -96.83 -89.11 -4.37
CA ARG A 530 -97.91 -89.85 -3.69
C ARG A 530 -97.46 -90.45 -2.36
N ALA A 531 -96.23 -90.96 -2.29
CA ALA A 531 -95.66 -91.51 -1.07
C ALA A 531 -95.27 -90.38 -0.11
N LEU A 532 -94.52 -89.38 -0.58
CA LEU A 532 -94.07 -88.26 0.25
C LEU A 532 -95.23 -87.46 0.87
N LYS A 533 -96.39 -87.36 0.20
CA LYS A 533 -97.63 -86.80 0.76
C LYS A 533 -98.14 -87.48 2.04
N GLN A 534 -97.74 -88.72 2.32
CA GLN A 534 -98.18 -89.42 3.53
C GLN A 534 -97.33 -89.06 4.76
N LEU A 535 -96.09 -88.61 4.58
CA LEU A 535 -95.21 -88.25 5.71
C LEU A 535 -95.72 -87.01 6.48
N PRO A 536 -96.16 -85.92 5.84
CA PRO A 536 -96.75 -84.78 6.55
C PRO A 536 -97.98 -85.13 7.38
N LYS A 537 -98.77 -86.16 6.99
CA LYS A 537 -99.96 -86.59 7.76
C LYS A 537 -99.61 -87.22 9.11
N ARG A 538 -98.35 -87.58 9.34
CA ARG A 538 -97.85 -88.11 10.63
C ARG A 538 -97.40 -87.01 11.59
N LEU A 539 -97.43 -85.75 11.16
CA LEU A 539 -97.17 -84.62 12.04
C LEU A 539 -98.34 -84.40 12.99
N ILE A 540 -98.03 -84.28 14.27
CA ILE A 540 -98.97 -83.99 15.34
C ILE A 540 -98.67 -82.58 15.84
N LEU A 541 -99.70 -81.74 15.89
CA LEU A 541 -99.63 -80.44 16.53
C LEU A 541 -99.94 -80.60 18.03
N ARG A 542 -99.06 -80.08 18.89
CA ARG A 542 -99.36 -79.88 20.31
C ARG A 542 -99.21 -78.41 20.67
N LEU A 543 -100.21 -77.87 21.36
CA LEU A 543 -100.16 -76.52 21.92
C LEU A 543 -99.59 -76.60 23.34
N VAL A 544 -98.37 -76.08 23.52
CA VAL A 544 -97.77 -75.91 24.84
C VAL A 544 -97.70 -74.41 25.11
N ARG A 545 -98.40 -73.93 26.15
CA ARG A 545 -98.50 -72.50 26.49
C ARG A 545 -98.90 -71.61 25.29
N ASN A 546 -99.91 -72.03 24.53
CA ASN A 546 -100.39 -71.36 23.30
C ASN A 546 -99.36 -71.22 22.16
N GLN A 547 -98.24 -71.96 22.19
CA GLN A 547 -97.31 -72.04 21.04
C GLN A 547 -97.45 -73.39 20.31
N PRO A 548 -97.54 -73.39 18.97
CA PRO A 548 -97.60 -74.61 18.19
C PRO A 548 -96.24 -75.33 18.19
N ILE A 549 -96.21 -76.56 18.70
CA ILE A 549 -95.05 -77.45 18.60
C ILE A 549 -95.44 -78.64 17.73
N PHE A 550 -94.68 -78.87 16.66
CA PHE A 550 -94.85 -80.03 15.80
C PHE A 550 -94.06 -81.21 16.34
N ILE A 551 -94.67 -82.39 16.32
CA ILE A 551 -94.04 -83.66 16.70
C ILE A 551 -94.29 -84.66 15.57
N PHE A 552 -93.24 -85.32 15.09
CA PHE A 552 -93.39 -86.39 14.10
C PHE A 552 -93.67 -87.73 14.80
N SER A 553 -94.83 -88.34 14.54
CA SER A 553 -95.20 -89.63 15.15
C SER A 553 -94.68 -90.82 14.35
N ARG A 554 -93.97 -91.73 15.04
CA ARG A 554 -93.45 -92.99 14.45
C ARG A 554 -94.40 -94.20 14.63
N ARG A 555 -95.48 -94.11 15.45
CA ARG A 555 -96.39 -95.25 15.80
C ARG A 555 -97.76 -95.18 15.10
N HIS A 556 -98.45 -96.32 14.96
CA HIS A 556 -99.72 -96.50 14.22
C HIS A 556 -100.90 -95.69 14.81
N LEU A 557 -101.79 -95.19 13.95
CA LEU A 557 -102.97 -94.39 14.30
C LEU A 557 -104.12 -95.17 14.98
N VAL A 558 -104.05 -96.51 15.08
CA VAL A 558 -105.19 -97.39 15.45
C VAL A 558 -105.22 -97.77 16.94
N GLU A 559 -104.20 -97.46 17.75
CA GLU A 559 -104.21 -97.71 19.21
C GLU A 559 -104.85 -96.57 20.00
N LYS A 560 -106.11 -96.25 19.67
CA LYS A 560 -106.95 -95.31 20.42
C LYS A 560 -108.04 -96.08 21.18
N GLY A 561 -107.77 -96.44 22.43
CA GLY A 561 -108.77 -96.97 23.35
C GLY A 561 -108.55 -96.47 24.77
N ILE A 562 -109.61 -96.02 25.43
CA ILE A 562 -109.57 -95.54 26.82
C ILE A 562 -109.75 -96.76 27.73
N LEU A 563 -108.90 -96.90 28.77
CA LEU A 563 -109.12 -97.90 29.81
C LEU A 563 -110.39 -97.51 30.58
N VAL A 564 -111.42 -98.35 30.52
CA VAL A 564 -112.72 -98.04 31.13
C VAL A 564 -112.84 -98.65 32.51
N ASP A 565 -112.37 -99.88 32.69
CA ASP A 565 -112.49 -100.57 33.96
C ASP A 565 -111.32 -101.53 34.20
N LYS A 566 -110.96 -101.71 35.45
CA LYS A 566 -109.94 -102.67 35.87
C LYS A 566 -110.34 -103.29 37.20
N ARG A 567 -110.62 -104.60 37.18
CA ARG A 567 -111.11 -105.32 38.35
C ARG A 567 -110.32 -106.58 38.62
N LEU A 568 -110.32 -106.96 39.88
CA LEU A 568 -109.76 -108.22 40.35
C LEU A 568 -110.89 -109.26 40.39
N VAL A 569 -110.71 -110.36 39.68
CA VAL A 569 -111.69 -111.43 39.52
C VAL A 569 -111.04 -112.73 40.01
N ARG A 570 -111.71 -113.45 40.91
CA ARG A 570 -111.31 -114.82 41.29
C ARG A 570 -112.12 -115.82 40.48
N ALA A 571 -111.43 -116.74 39.82
CA ALA A 571 -112.03 -117.86 39.11
C ALA A 571 -111.16 -119.09 39.36
N ASP A 572 -111.79 -120.23 39.67
CA ASP A 572 -111.14 -121.53 39.88
C ASP A 572 -109.99 -121.52 40.92
N GLY A 573 -110.18 -120.76 42.01
CA GLY A 573 -109.22 -120.66 43.11
C GLY A 573 -108.08 -119.65 42.90
N GLU A 574 -107.90 -119.09 41.69
CA GLU A 574 -106.83 -118.14 41.37
C GLU A 574 -107.32 -116.71 41.12
N ILE A 575 -106.40 -115.74 41.24
CA ILE A 575 -106.68 -114.31 41.08
C ILE A 575 -106.28 -113.85 39.69
N PHE A 576 -107.19 -113.18 38.99
CA PHE A 576 -106.94 -112.50 37.72
C PHE A 576 -107.24 -111.00 37.84
N ILE A 577 -106.45 -110.18 37.16
CA ILE A 577 -106.69 -108.75 36.98
C ILE A 577 -107.22 -108.55 35.56
N LEU A 578 -108.51 -108.28 35.43
CA LEU A 578 -109.17 -107.99 34.17
C LEU A 578 -109.13 -106.48 33.90
N SER A 579 -108.53 -106.07 32.79
CA SER A 579 -108.54 -104.71 32.25
C SER A 579 -109.38 -104.66 30.98
N THR A 580 -110.37 -103.77 30.97
CA THR A 580 -111.29 -103.56 29.85
C THR A 580 -110.99 -102.23 29.18
N PHE A 581 -110.66 -102.27 27.90
CA PHE A 581 -110.43 -101.09 27.08
C PHE A 581 -111.59 -100.91 26.11
N ARG A 582 -112.12 -99.68 26.03
CA ARG A 582 -113.11 -99.29 25.03
C ARG A 582 -112.42 -98.55 23.91
N SER A 583 -112.45 -99.13 22.71
CA SER A 583 -112.22 -98.39 21.48
C SER A 583 -113.57 -97.91 20.92
N PRO A 584 -113.60 -97.00 19.94
CA PRO A 584 -114.85 -96.55 19.33
C PRO A 584 -115.70 -97.66 18.70
N HIS A 585 -115.11 -98.82 18.37
CA HIS A 585 -115.79 -99.89 17.62
C HIS A 585 -115.85 -101.23 18.36
N ASP A 586 -114.85 -101.56 19.19
CA ASP A 586 -114.79 -102.85 19.93
C ASP A 586 -114.45 -102.66 21.41
N PHE A 587 -114.84 -103.65 22.23
CA PHE A 587 -114.34 -103.85 23.59
C PHE A 587 -113.22 -104.91 23.61
N VAL A 588 -112.08 -104.53 24.19
CA VAL A 588 -110.93 -105.42 24.32
C VAL A 588 -110.70 -105.74 25.79
N PHE A 589 -110.74 -107.03 26.11
CA PHE A 589 -110.51 -107.55 27.44
C PHE A 589 -109.09 -108.13 27.53
N LYS A 590 -108.33 -107.66 28.51
CA LYS A 590 -107.01 -108.20 28.86
C LYS A 590 -107.06 -108.73 30.28
N THR A 591 -106.81 -110.02 30.47
CA THR A 591 -106.63 -110.60 31.80
C THR A 591 -105.15 -110.83 32.07
N TYR A 592 -104.72 -110.47 33.29
CA TYR A 592 -103.41 -110.77 33.82
C TYR A 592 -103.55 -111.70 35.01
N GLN A 593 -102.88 -112.85 34.95
CA GLN A 593 -102.77 -113.77 36.07
C GLN A 593 -101.44 -113.51 36.79
N PRO A 594 -101.44 -112.98 38.02
CA PRO A 594 -100.20 -112.60 38.70
C PRO A 594 -99.33 -113.80 39.11
N GLY A 595 -99.92 -114.97 39.33
CA GLY A 595 -99.19 -116.17 39.78
C GLY A 595 -98.17 -116.68 38.75
N ASN A 596 -98.51 -116.64 37.45
CA ASN A 596 -97.67 -117.15 36.37
C ASN A 596 -97.23 -116.07 35.35
N CYS A 597 -97.46 -114.79 35.66
CA CYS A 597 -97.19 -113.64 34.79
C CYS A 597 -97.79 -113.74 33.37
N LEU A 598 -98.89 -114.47 33.21
CA LEU A 598 -99.51 -114.71 31.89
C LEU A 598 -100.50 -113.60 31.52
N HIS A 599 -100.38 -113.13 30.27
CA HIS A 599 -101.30 -112.18 29.66
C HIS A 599 -102.18 -112.87 28.64
N MET A 600 -103.48 -112.87 28.88
CA MET A 600 -104.46 -113.39 27.94
C MET A 600 -105.33 -112.25 27.41
N ARG A 601 -105.61 -112.29 26.11
CA ARG A 601 -106.38 -111.26 25.40
C ARG A 601 -107.49 -111.89 24.59
N THR A 602 -108.70 -111.36 24.76
CA THR A 602 -109.84 -111.63 23.90
C THR A 602 -110.46 -110.31 23.44
N LYS A 603 -110.97 -110.30 22.20
CA LYS A 603 -111.79 -109.22 21.65
C LYS A 603 -113.20 -109.75 21.46
N LEU A 604 -114.19 -108.89 21.70
CA LEU A 604 -115.58 -109.11 21.32
C LEU A 604 -115.88 -108.34 20.04
#